data_AF-A0A5E4USN2-F1
#
_entry.id   AF-A0A5E4USN2-F1
#
_cell.length_a   1.000
_cell.length_b   1.000
_cell.length_c   1.000
_cell.angle_alpha   90.00
_cell.angle_beta   90.00
_cell.angle_gamma   90.00
#
_symmetry.space_group_name_H-M   'P 1'
#
loop_
_entity.id
_entity.type
_entity.pdbx_description
1 polymer ?
#
loop_
_entity_poly.entity_id
_entity_poly.type
_entity_poly.pdbx_seq_one_letter_code
_entity_poly.pdbx_strand_id
1 'polypeptide(L)'
;MSDYFERALATLVTPDGACAAEDRASNAELRAMLRDILALHPNAAELDVDGYLRTLGLASLLRDEPEFLPGSFRALCHDMGARSVAIGRFAFPDLDAPGDAELLFAGQSELTFLHEGNACAARIRRDHATVLAFHYRAAGMEGHTTLPPTGLSLTDLDDTTLSDFTAQLVRCGARGEPRRPRRAARPGKLDAAIDPMQTGPCTLL
;
A
#
# COMPACT_ATOMS: atom_id res chain seq x y z
N MET A 1 5.33 21.34 8.11
CA MET A 1 6.10 20.65 7.05
C MET A 1 5.46 19.32 6.69
N SER A 2 5.22 18.42 7.67
CA SER A 2 4.49 17.16 7.47
C SER A 2 3.18 17.34 6.71
N ASP A 3 2.30 18.20 7.21
CA ASP A 3 0.98 18.46 6.62
C ASP A 3 1.06 18.98 5.18
N TYR A 4 2.09 19.76 4.86
CA TYR A 4 2.29 20.29 3.51
C TYR A 4 2.79 19.22 2.55
N PHE A 5 3.75 18.39 3.00
CA PHE A 5 4.23 17.24 2.24
C PHE A 5 3.11 16.24 1.95
N GLU A 6 2.38 15.84 2.99
CA GLU A 6 1.31 14.85 2.87
C GLU A 6 0.17 15.37 1.98
N ARG A 7 -0.16 16.67 2.05
CA ARG A 7 -1.12 17.30 1.14
C ARG A 7 -0.61 17.32 -0.30
N ALA A 8 0.64 17.72 -0.53
CA ALA A 8 1.22 17.74 -1.86
C ALA A 8 1.24 16.33 -2.48
N LEU A 9 1.69 15.33 -1.73
CA LEU A 9 1.68 13.93 -2.15
C LEU A 9 0.24 13.46 -2.43
N ALA A 10 -0.69 13.73 -1.53
CA ALA A 10 -2.10 13.39 -1.71
C ALA A 10 -2.70 14.00 -2.98
N THR A 11 -2.41 15.27 -3.27
CA THR A 11 -2.85 15.93 -4.50
C THR A 11 -2.30 15.23 -5.74
N LEU A 12 -1.04 14.80 -5.73
CA LEU A 12 -0.42 14.12 -6.87
C LEU A 12 -0.98 12.71 -7.13
N VAL A 13 -1.35 11.98 -6.08
CA VAL A 13 -1.77 10.57 -6.22
C VAL A 13 -3.28 10.39 -6.27
N THR A 14 -4.07 11.39 -5.90
CA THR A 14 -5.54 11.29 -5.94
C THR A 14 -6.01 11.33 -7.39
N PRO A 15 -6.73 10.32 -7.89
CA PRO A 15 -7.30 10.37 -9.22
C PRO A 15 -8.42 11.42 -9.34
N ASP A 16 -8.56 12.03 -10.52
CA ASP A 16 -9.64 12.97 -10.83
C ASP A 16 -11.04 12.32 -10.90
N GLY A 17 -11.10 10.98 -10.89
CA GLY A 17 -12.32 10.20 -10.95
C GLY A 17 -12.27 8.96 -10.07
N ALA A 18 -13.26 8.07 -10.23
CA ALA A 18 -13.36 6.86 -9.41
C ALA A 18 -12.24 5.84 -9.65
N CYS A 19 -11.39 6.04 -10.67
CA CYS A 19 -10.30 5.14 -11.04
C CYS A 19 -9.05 5.94 -11.41
N ALA A 20 -7.87 5.40 -11.08
CA ALA A 20 -6.59 5.95 -11.54
C ALA A 20 -6.50 5.92 -13.07
N ALA A 21 -5.86 6.93 -13.66
CA ALA A 21 -5.63 7.02 -15.10
C ALA A 21 -4.64 5.93 -15.57
N GLU A 22 -4.83 5.46 -16.81
CA GLU A 22 -3.94 4.44 -17.42
C GLU A 22 -2.53 4.98 -17.69
N ASP A 23 -2.40 6.28 -17.92
CA ASP A 23 -1.16 7.00 -18.25
C ASP A 23 -0.55 7.72 -17.03
N ARG A 24 -0.78 7.19 -15.82
CA ARG A 24 -0.24 7.76 -14.58
C ARG A 24 1.29 7.92 -14.65
N ALA A 25 1.77 9.01 -14.04
CA ALA A 25 3.18 9.28 -13.86
C ALA A 25 3.90 8.11 -13.17
N SER A 26 5.13 7.83 -13.59
CA SER A 26 6.04 6.90 -12.92
C SER A 26 6.37 7.39 -11.50
N ASN A 27 6.86 6.49 -10.64
CA ASN A 27 7.26 6.89 -9.30
C ASN A 27 8.40 7.93 -9.32
N ALA A 28 9.34 7.84 -10.26
CA ALA A 28 10.37 8.86 -10.47
C ALA A 28 9.78 10.24 -10.80
N GLU A 29 8.80 10.29 -11.71
CA GLU A 29 8.11 11.53 -12.07
C GLU A 29 7.28 12.08 -10.90
N LEU A 30 6.60 11.22 -10.14
CA LEU A 30 5.90 11.60 -8.91
C LEU A 30 6.86 12.21 -7.89
N ARG A 31 8.02 11.59 -7.65
CA ARG A 31 9.07 12.14 -6.77
C ARG A 31 9.60 13.47 -7.28
N ALA A 32 9.76 13.64 -8.59
CA ALA A 32 10.20 14.90 -9.19
C ALA A 32 9.15 16.01 -9.02
N MET A 33 7.89 15.75 -9.38
CA MET A 33 6.79 16.70 -9.19
C MET A 33 6.61 17.09 -7.72
N LEU A 34 6.78 16.12 -6.81
CA LEU A 34 6.72 16.37 -5.37
C LEU A 34 7.84 17.31 -4.93
N ARG A 35 9.09 17.10 -5.39
CA ARG A 35 10.21 18.03 -5.12
C ARG A 35 9.93 19.42 -5.68
N ASP A 36 9.38 19.53 -6.89
CA ASP A 36 9.06 20.80 -7.53
C ASP A 36 7.99 21.58 -6.75
N ILE A 37 6.93 20.90 -6.30
CA ILE A 37 5.91 21.51 -5.42
C ILE A 37 6.53 21.94 -4.10
N LEU A 38 7.36 21.09 -3.49
CA LEU A 38 7.97 21.35 -2.19
C LEU A 38 9.02 22.46 -2.23
N ALA A 39 9.65 22.70 -3.38
CA ALA A 39 10.56 23.83 -3.62
C ALA A 39 9.90 25.19 -3.40
N LEU A 40 8.57 25.27 -3.51
CA LEU A 40 7.79 26.48 -3.26
C LEU A 40 7.58 26.76 -1.76
N HIS A 41 7.91 25.82 -0.88
CA HIS A 41 7.77 25.99 0.56
C HIS A 41 8.97 26.77 1.15
N PRO A 42 8.78 27.70 2.10
CA PRO A 42 9.86 28.50 2.69
C PRO A 42 11.02 27.69 3.30
N ASN A 43 10.76 26.43 3.66
CA ASN A 43 11.73 25.51 4.27
C ASN A 43 12.20 24.39 3.31
N ALA A 44 12.11 24.58 2.00
CA ALA A 44 12.39 23.54 1.00
C ALA A 44 13.83 22.99 1.05
N ALA A 45 14.81 23.82 1.40
CA ALA A 45 16.24 23.47 1.33
C ALA A 45 16.66 22.31 2.25
N GLU A 46 15.85 21.98 3.26
CA GLU A 46 16.15 20.94 4.26
C GLU A 46 15.43 19.61 3.99
N LEU A 47 14.64 19.51 2.93
CA LEU A 47 13.71 18.40 2.75
C LEU A 47 14.29 17.26 1.92
N ASP A 48 14.69 16.19 2.60
CA ASP A 48 14.95 14.90 1.98
C ASP A 48 13.62 14.18 1.69
N VAL A 49 13.13 14.32 0.45
CA VAL A 49 11.88 13.69 -0.01
C VAL A 49 11.94 12.17 0.13
N ASP A 50 13.05 11.54 -0.25
CA ASP A 50 13.17 10.09 -0.26
C ASP A 50 13.24 9.54 1.17
N GLY A 51 13.97 10.24 2.05
CA GLY A 51 13.97 9.98 3.49
C GLY A 51 12.56 10.10 4.09
N TYR A 52 11.83 11.16 3.75
CA TYR A 52 10.49 11.38 4.27
C TYR A 52 9.49 10.31 3.83
N LEU A 53 9.53 9.89 2.56
CA LEU A 53 8.72 8.78 2.05
C LEU A 53 8.96 7.49 2.84
N ARG A 54 10.21 7.18 3.21
CA ARG A 54 10.51 6.03 4.08
C ARG A 54 9.91 6.17 5.47
N THR A 55 9.93 7.37 6.05
CA THR A 55 9.30 7.60 7.38
C THR A 55 7.80 7.40 7.37
N LEU A 56 7.13 7.70 6.25
CA LEU A 56 5.71 7.43 6.03
C LEU A 56 5.41 5.95 5.72
N GLY A 57 6.44 5.12 5.54
CA GLY A 57 6.30 3.72 5.14
C GLY A 57 5.98 3.51 3.67
N LEU A 58 6.23 4.51 2.81
CA LEU A 58 5.92 4.50 1.38
C LEU A 58 7.18 4.17 0.56
N ALA A 59 7.79 3.02 0.82
CA ALA A 59 9.04 2.59 0.18
C ALA A 59 8.84 2.20 -1.29
N SER A 60 7.63 1.78 -1.68
CA SER A 60 7.27 1.46 -3.06
C SER A 60 7.42 2.67 -3.98
N LEU A 61 7.21 3.88 -3.45
CA LEU A 61 7.44 5.13 -4.19
C LEU A 61 8.91 5.36 -4.55
N LEU A 62 9.87 4.58 -4.03
CA LEU A 62 11.28 4.62 -4.43
C LEU A 62 11.62 3.60 -5.53
N ARG A 63 10.62 2.84 -6.00
CA ARG A 63 10.71 1.81 -7.03
C ARG A 63 10.05 2.30 -8.30
N ASP A 64 10.73 2.28 -9.42
CA ASP A 64 10.21 2.86 -10.67
C ASP A 64 9.48 1.82 -11.53
N GLU A 65 9.48 0.55 -11.12
CA GLU A 65 8.78 -0.50 -11.84
C GLU A 65 7.25 -0.33 -11.76
N PRO A 66 6.50 -0.54 -12.86
CA PRO A 66 5.07 -0.24 -12.94
C PRO A 66 4.20 -0.95 -11.88
N GLU A 67 4.63 -2.12 -11.42
CA GLU A 67 3.93 -2.84 -10.36
C GLU A 67 3.96 -2.14 -8.99
N PHE A 68 4.88 -1.21 -8.74
CA PHE A 68 5.00 -0.48 -7.47
C PHE A 68 4.37 0.91 -7.49
N LEU A 69 3.69 1.26 -8.58
CA LEU A 69 2.96 2.51 -8.68
C LEU A 69 1.82 2.59 -7.65
N PRO A 70 1.44 3.80 -7.18
CA PRO A 70 0.50 3.99 -6.08
C PRO A 70 -0.85 3.33 -6.30
N GLY A 71 -1.46 2.83 -5.24
CA GLY A 71 -2.75 2.13 -5.34
C GLY A 71 -2.71 0.78 -6.07
N SER A 72 -1.54 0.25 -6.45
CA SER A 72 -1.45 -1.16 -6.88
C SER A 72 -1.45 -2.10 -5.67
N PHE A 73 -1.87 -3.35 -5.85
CA PHE A 73 -1.79 -4.37 -4.80
C PHE A 73 -0.35 -4.68 -4.41
N ARG A 74 0.58 -4.74 -5.38
CA ARG A 74 1.98 -5.06 -5.12
C ARG A 74 2.72 -3.94 -4.39
N ALA A 75 2.39 -2.69 -4.70
CA ALA A 75 2.86 -1.52 -3.96
C ALA A 75 2.36 -1.57 -2.50
N LEU A 76 1.06 -1.81 -2.31
CA LEU A 76 0.47 -1.97 -0.97
C LEU A 76 1.15 -3.08 -0.18
N CYS A 77 1.34 -4.27 -0.75
CA CYS A 77 2.06 -5.37 -0.07
C CYS A 77 3.47 -4.95 0.32
N HIS A 78 4.21 -4.30 -0.57
CA HIS A 78 5.58 -3.89 -0.29
C HIS A 78 5.66 -2.90 0.87
N ASP A 79 4.81 -1.86 0.85
CA ASP A 79 4.78 -0.83 1.89
C ASP A 79 4.27 -1.36 3.24
N MET A 80 3.28 -2.24 3.22
CA MET A 80 2.83 -2.96 4.42
C MET A 80 3.97 -3.76 5.04
N GLY A 81 4.73 -4.50 4.22
CA GLY A 81 5.86 -5.30 4.69
C GLY A 81 7.01 -4.46 5.20
N ALA A 82 7.40 -3.42 4.46
CA ALA A 82 8.45 -2.48 4.86
C ALA A 82 8.09 -1.82 6.20
N ARG A 83 6.84 -1.38 6.36
CA ARG A 83 6.35 -0.81 7.60
C ARG A 83 6.35 -1.83 8.73
N SER A 84 5.88 -3.06 8.48
CA SER A 84 5.82 -4.15 9.47
C SER A 84 7.20 -4.49 10.04
N VAL A 85 8.22 -4.58 9.18
CA VAL A 85 9.61 -4.75 9.62
C VAL A 85 10.09 -3.53 10.41
N ALA A 86 9.82 -2.31 9.92
CA ALA A 86 10.27 -1.08 10.60
C ALA A 86 9.68 -0.90 12.00
N ILE A 87 8.47 -1.42 12.26
CA ILE A 87 7.83 -1.39 13.59
C ILE A 87 8.05 -2.67 14.41
N GLY A 88 8.90 -3.58 13.92
CA GLY A 88 9.29 -4.80 14.64
C GLY A 88 8.22 -5.89 14.73
N ARG A 89 7.20 -5.86 13.87
CA ARG A 89 6.17 -6.91 13.81
C ARG A 89 6.60 -8.12 12.97
N PHE A 90 7.52 -7.89 12.05
CA PHE A 90 8.14 -8.92 11.24
C PHE A 90 9.65 -8.81 11.33
N ALA A 91 10.34 -9.94 11.43
CA ALA A 91 11.79 -9.98 11.47
C ALA A 91 12.30 -11.09 10.55
N PHE A 92 13.47 -10.85 9.97
CA PHE A 92 14.21 -11.83 9.15
C PHE A 92 15.59 -12.02 9.79
N PRO A 93 15.70 -12.86 10.84
CA PRO A 93 16.90 -12.94 11.68
C PRO A 93 18.17 -13.34 10.93
N ASP A 94 18.03 -14.09 9.83
CA ASP A 94 19.13 -14.61 9.04
C ASP A 94 19.60 -13.63 7.94
N LEU A 95 19.04 -12.41 7.88
CA LEU A 95 19.34 -11.41 6.86
C LEU A 95 19.85 -10.11 7.49
N ASP A 96 20.88 -9.52 6.88
CA ASP A 96 21.37 -8.19 7.25
C ASP A 96 20.33 -7.09 6.95
N ALA A 97 19.58 -7.26 5.86
CA ALA A 97 18.43 -6.44 5.49
C ALA A 97 17.46 -7.24 4.62
N PRO A 98 16.13 -7.07 4.78
CA PRO A 98 15.14 -7.74 3.94
C PRO A 98 15.18 -7.21 2.49
N GLY A 99 15.09 -8.13 1.52
CA GLY A 99 14.90 -7.79 0.11
C GLY A 99 13.41 -7.67 -0.25
N ASP A 100 13.13 -7.41 -1.52
CA ASP A 100 11.75 -7.22 -1.99
C ASP A 100 10.86 -8.45 -1.75
N ALA A 101 11.41 -9.66 -1.86
CA ALA A 101 10.64 -10.89 -1.65
C ALA A 101 10.18 -11.02 -0.20
N GLU A 102 11.06 -10.71 0.75
CA GLU A 102 10.79 -10.70 2.18
C GLU A 102 9.76 -9.63 2.55
N LEU A 103 9.90 -8.42 2.00
CA LEU A 103 8.94 -7.34 2.23
C LEU A 103 7.57 -7.69 1.65
N LEU A 104 7.50 -8.23 0.44
CA LEU A 104 6.23 -8.66 -0.15
C LEU A 104 5.58 -9.78 0.68
N PHE A 105 6.36 -10.72 1.19
CA PHE A 105 5.87 -11.78 2.07
C PHE A 105 5.29 -11.22 3.37
N ALA A 106 6.07 -10.39 4.08
CA ALA A 106 5.62 -9.76 5.33
C ALA A 106 4.33 -8.95 5.13
N GLY A 107 4.24 -8.18 4.04
CA GLY A 107 3.05 -7.41 3.73
C GLY A 107 1.83 -8.26 3.40
N GLN A 108 2.01 -9.34 2.63
CA GLN A 108 0.93 -10.29 2.36
C GLN A 108 0.42 -10.94 3.66
N SER A 109 1.33 -11.27 4.60
CA SER A 109 0.96 -11.77 5.93
C SER A 109 0.14 -10.75 6.72
N GLU A 110 0.55 -9.48 6.78
CA GLU A 110 -0.21 -8.43 7.47
C GLU A 110 -1.59 -8.21 6.84
N LEU A 111 -1.66 -8.14 5.50
CA LEU A 111 -2.91 -7.96 4.77
C LEU A 111 -3.90 -9.10 5.01
N THR A 112 -3.43 -10.33 5.27
CA THR A 112 -4.30 -11.46 5.60
C THR A 112 -5.12 -11.20 6.87
N PHE A 113 -4.59 -10.42 7.82
CA PHE A 113 -5.32 -10.06 9.04
C PHE A 113 -6.37 -8.96 8.85
N LEU A 114 -6.44 -8.32 7.67
CA LEU A 114 -7.46 -7.31 7.36
C LEU A 114 -8.78 -7.90 6.83
N HIS A 115 -8.94 -9.23 6.87
CA HIS A 115 -10.21 -9.86 6.54
C HIS A 115 -11.30 -9.48 7.57
N GLU A 116 -12.56 -9.45 7.12
CA GLU A 116 -13.70 -9.14 7.98
C GLU A 116 -13.79 -10.15 9.15
N GLY A 117 -14.06 -9.64 10.36
CA GLY A 117 -14.17 -10.47 11.57
C GLY A 117 -12.84 -10.92 12.19
N ASN A 118 -11.67 -10.55 11.64
CA ASN A 118 -10.40 -10.84 12.31
C ASN A 118 -10.20 -9.97 13.55
N ALA A 119 -9.91 -10.58 14.70
CA ALA A 119 -9.70 -9.87 15.97
C ALA A 119 -8.48 -8.93 15.94
N CYS A 120 -7.46 -9.21 15.12
CA CYS A 120 -6.27 -8.37 15.03
C CYS A 120 -6.42 -7.26 13.95
N ALA A 121 -7.51 -7.22 13.14
CA ALA A 121 -7.70 -6.26 12.04
C ALA A 121 -7.62 -4.79 12.49
N ALA A 122 -8.25 -4.44 13.61
CA ALA A 122 -8.24 -3.07 14.14
C ALA A 122 -6.83 -2.59 14.49
N ARG A 123 -5.97 -3.50 14.97
CA ARG A 123 -4.57 -3.20 15.25
C ARG A 123 -3.79 -3.00 13.95
N ILE A 124 -3.98 -3.86 12.95
CA ILE A 124 -3.31 -3.70 11.65
C ILE A 124 -3.68 -2.36 11.01
N ARG A 125 -4.97 -2.01 10.99
CA ARG A 125 -5.42 -0.72 10.45
C ARG A 125 -4.74 0.47 11.14
N ARG A 126 -4.58 0.40 12.46
CA ARG A 126 -3.89 1.45 13.23
C ARG A 126 -2.40 1.52 12.91
N ASP A 127 -1.72 0.37 12.94
CA ASP A 127 -0.27 0.28 12.74
C ASP A 127 0.14 0.68 11.31
N HIS A 128 -0.76 0.49 10.33
CA HIS A 128 -0.55 0.75 8.90
C HIS A 128 -1.44 1.85 8.31
N ALA A 129 -2.03 2.69 9.14
CA ALA A 129 -3.01 3.71 8.74
C ALA A 129 -2.55 4.57 7.56
N THR A 130 -1.32 5.10 7.62
CA THR A 130 -0.73 5.95 6.59
C THR A 130 -0.58 5.22 5.25
N VAL A 131 -0.11 3.97 5.29
CA VAL A 131 0.08 3.13 4.09
C VAL A 131 -1.29 2.81 3.47
N LEU A 132 -2.25 2.36 4.26
CA LEU A 132 -3.60 2.03 3.79
C LEU A 132 -4.29 3.25 3.16
N ALA A 133 -4.33 4.38 3.88
CA ALA A 133 -4.95 5.60 3.39
C ALA A 133 -4.30 6.09 2.09
N PHE A 134 -2.97 5.97 1.96
CA PHE A 134 -2.25 6.33 0.74
C PHE A 134 -2.67 5.47 -0.46
N HIS A 135 -2.64 4.15 -0.34
CA HIS A 135 -2.99 3.27 -1.46
C HIS A 135 -4.49 3.30 -1.78
N TYR A 136 -5.37 3.43 -0.79
CA TYR A 136 -6.80 3.51 -1.01
C TYR A 136 -7.19 4.81 -1.73
N ARG A 137 -6.59 5.94 -1.33
CA ARG A 137 -6.68 7.20 -2.07
C ARG A 137 -6.19 7.07 -3.50
N ALA A 138 -5.00 6.50 -3.69
CA ALA A 138 -4.41 6.33 -5.02
C ALA A 138 -5.21 5.40 -5.93
N ALA A 139 -5.94 4.43 -5.36
CA ALA A 139 -6.87 3.57 -6.09
C ALA A 139 -8.23 4.23 -6.37
N GLY A 140 -8.49 5.44 -5.86
CA GLY A 140 -9.74 6.16 -6.04
C GLY A 140 -10.89 5.61 -5.18
N MET A 141 -10.59 5.05 -4.00
CA MET A 141 -11.61 4.57 -3.08
C MET A 141 -12.40 5.73 -2.46
N GLU A 142 -13.73 5.61 -2.46
CA GLU A 142 -14.62 6.57 -1.84
C GLU A 142 -14.31 6.72 -0.34
N GLY A 143 -14.39 7.95 0.18
CA GLY A 143 -14.01 8.27 1.57
C GLY A 143 -12.51 8.51 1.80
N HIS A 144 -11.65 8.09 0.87
CA HIS A 144 -10.19 8.28 0.96
C HIS A 144 -9.64 9.36 0.01
N THR A 145 -10.41 9.75 -1.01
CA THR A 145 -10.04 10.78 -2.00
C THR A 145 -10.23 12.20 -1.51
N THR A 146 -10.97 12.42 -0.42
CA THR A 146 -11.06 13.73 0.23
C THR A 146 -9.87 13.93 1.17
N LEU A 147 -9.29 15.13 1.16
CA LEU A 147 -8.30 15.49 2.17
C LEU A 147 -9.03 15.63 3.52
N PRO A 148 -8.64 14.91 4.58
CA PRO A 148 -9.28 15.10 5.87
C PRO A 148 -9.11 16.56 6.34
N PRO A 149 -10.11 17.12 7.02
CA PRO A 149 -9.93 18.37 7.75
C PRO A 149 -8.74 18.23 8.70
N THR A 150 -7.94 19.28 8.83
CA THR A 150 -6.73 19.26 9.67
C THR A 150 -7.09 18.78 11.09
N GLY A 151 -6.50 17.67 11.53
CA GLY A 151 -6.73 17.10 12.87
C GLY A 151 -7.72 15.92 12.95
N LEU A 152 -8.32 15.47 11.85
CA LEU A 152 -9.08 14.22 11.81
C LEU A 152 -8.24 13.06 11.25
N SER A 153 -8.08 12.00 12.03
CA SER A 153 -7.47 10.75 11.57
C SER A 153 -8.52 9.92 10.82
N LEU A 154 -8.26 9.56 9.56
CA LEU A 154 -9.12 8.68 8.76
C LEU A 154 -9.36 7.32 9.43
N THR A 155 -8.49 6.91 10.37
CA THR A 155 -8.53 5.61 11.06
C THR A 155 -9.77 5.37 11.91
N ASP A 156 -10.42 6.42 12.40
CA ASP A 156 -11.47 6.28 13.42
C ASP A 156 -12.85 5.95 12.80
N LEU A 157 -12.94 6.00 11.46
CA LEU A 157 -14.17 5.78 10.68
C LEU A 157 -13.97 4.84 9.48
N ASP A 158 -12.77 4.27 9.32
CA ASP A 158 -12.43 3.48 8.13
C ASP A 158 -12.91 2.03 8.24
N ASP A 159 -14.15 1.80 7.81
CA ASP A 159 -14.74 0.46 7.66
C ASP A 159 -14.24 -0.26 6.40
N THR A 160 -13.39 0.37 5.58
CA THR A 160 -12.93 -0.28 4.35
C THR A 160 -12.10 -1.53 4.67
N THR A 161 -12.37 -2.57 3.87
CA THR A 161 -11.74 -3.87 3.97
C THR A 161 -10.77 -4.07 2.82
N LEU A 162 -9.86 -5.05 2.97
CA LEU A 162 -9.02 -5.48 1.85
C LEU A 162 -9.85 -5.97 0.65
N SER A 163 -11.03 -6.54 0.90
CA SER A 163 -11.96 -6.97 -0.14
C SER A 163 -12.43 -5.77 -0.98
N ASP A 164 -12.76 -4.65 -0.34
CA ASP A 164 -13.19 -3.43 -1.04
C ASP A 164 -12.06 -2.87 -1.92
N PHE A 165 -10.84 -2.85 -1.41
CA PHE A 165 -9.67 -2.43 -2.18
C PHE A 165 -9.43 -3.35 -3.39
N THR A 166 -9.42 -4.68 -3.20
CA THR A 166 -9.24 -5.59 -4.33
C THR A 166 -10.37 -5.51 -5.35
N ALA A 167 -11.62 -5.32 -4.91
CA ALA A 167 -12.77 -5.09 -5.78
C ALA A 167 -12.65 -3.77 -6.56
N GLN A 168 -12.13 -2.71 -5.94
CA GLN A 168 -11.79 -1.44 -6.59
C GLN A 168 -10.80 -1.65 -7.73
N LEU A 169 -9.69 -2.38 -7.48
CA LEU A 169 -8.67 -2.63 -8.49
C LEU A 169 -9.21 -3.44 -9.68
N VAL A 170 -10.05 -4.44 -9.40
CA VAL A 170 -10.73 -5.23 -10.44
C VAL A 170 -11.67 -4.35 -11.26
N ARG A 171 -12.46 -3.49 -10.60
CA ARG A 171 -13.41 -2.57 -11.26
C ARG A 171 -12.71 -1.57 -12.15
N CYS A 172 -11.62 -0.97 -11.66
CA CYS A 172 -10.86 0.04 -12.37
C CYS A 172 -9.92 -0.50 -13.45
N GLY A 173 -9.99 -1.80 -13.73
CA GLY A 173 -9.29 -2.34 -14.88
C GLY A 173 -7.78 -2.39 -14.67
N ALA A 174 -7.32 -2.84 -13.49
CA ALA A 174 -6.01 -3.50 -13.37
C ALA A 174 -5.97 -4.84 -14.17
N ARG A 175 -6.56 -4.86 -15.37
CA ARG A 175 -6.53 -5.90 -16.39
C ARG A 175 -5.20 -5.80 -17.14
N GLY A 176 -4.12 -6.03 -16.41
CA GLY A 176 -2.97 -6.72 -16.98
C GLY A 176 -3.24 -8.22 -17.03
N GLU A 177 -4.28 -8.68 -17.73
CA GLU A 177 -4.25 -10.06 -18.21
C GLU A 177 -3.41 -10.07 -19.50
N PRO A 178 -2.29 -10.82 -19.56
CA PRO A 178 -1.73 -11.16 -20.85
C PRO A 178 -2.81 -11.94 -21.60
N ARG A 179 -3.12 -11.54 -22.83
CA ARG A 179 -3.89 -12.37 -23.77
C ARG A 179 -3.21 -13.75 -23.83
N ARG A 180 -3.68 -14.71 -23.03
CA ARG A 180 -3.26 -16.10 -23.16
C ARG A 180 -3.78 -16.60 -24.51
N PRO A 181 -2.92 -17.14 -25.40
CA PRO A 181 -3.44 -17.89 -26.52
C PRO A 181 -4.23 -19.09 -25.95
N ARG A 182 -5.46 -19.26 -26.43
CA ARG A 182 -6.29 -20.43 -26.13
C ARG A 182 -5.47 -21.70 -26.39
N ARG A 183 -5.13 -22.44 -25.34
CA ARG A 183 -4.71 -23.84 -25.46
C ARG A 183 -5.46 -24.70 -24.45
N ALA A 184 -5.83 -25.87 -24.96
CA ALA A 184 -6.83 -26.80 -24.46
C ALA A 184 -6.55 -27.31 -23.05
N ALA A 185 -7.63 -27.57 -22.32
CA ALA A 185 -7.66 -28.20 -21.03
C ALA A 185 -6.99 -29.59 -21.03
N ARG A 186 -6.31 -29.93 -19.93
CA ARG A 186 -6.25 -31.29 -19.37
C ARG A 186 -6.24 -31.23 -17.84
N PRO A 187 -6.99 -32.10 -17.14
CA PRO A 187 -7.11 -32.07 -15.68
C PRO A 187 -6.00 -32.92 -15.03
N GLY A 188 -5.39 -32.41 -13.97
CA GLY A 188 -4.40 -33.12 -13.17
C GLY A 188 -4.24 -32.52 -11.78
N LYS A 189 -4.86 -33.20 -10.80
CA LYS A 189 -4.67 -33.21 -9.34
C LYS A 189 -3.65 -32.25 -8.71
N LEU A 190 -4.11 -31.51 -7.71
CA LEU A 190 -3.35 -31.22 -6.49
C LEU A 190 -4.32 -31.23 -5.30
N ASP A 191 -4.46 -32.41 -4.70
CA ASP A 191 -4.82 -32.55 -3.28
C ASP A 191 -3.53 -32.47 -2.48
N ALA A 192 -3.45 -31.53 -1.52
CA ALA A 192 -2.93 -31.77 -0.17
C ALA A 192 -2.87 -30.47 0.66
N ALA A 193 -3.70 -30.46 1.72
CA ALA A 193 -3.45 -29.92 3.04
C ALA A 193 -3.11 -28.42 3.21
N ILE A 194 -4.14 -27.61 3.42
CA ILE A 194 -4.05 -26.44 4.31
C ILE A 194 -4.67 -26.87 5.64
N ASP A 195 -3.80 -27.14 6.61
CA ASP A 195 -4.15 -27.45 8.00
C ASP A 195 -4.60 -26.16 8.73
N PRO A 196 -5.79 -26.12 9.36
CA PRO A 196 -6.26 -24.95 10.09
C PRO A 196 -5.64 -24.93 11.50
N MET A 197 -4.39 -24.51 11.60
CA MET A 197 -3.79 -24.12 12.88
C MET A 197 -3.47 -22.64 12.86
N GLN A 198 -4.38 -21.76 13.33
CA GLN A 198 -4.08 -20.50 14.05
C GLN A 198 -5.37 -19.88 14.65
N THR A 199 -5.97 -20.52 15.66
CA THR A 199 -6.88 -19.87 16.62
C THR A 199 -6.20 -19.77 17.98
N GLY A 200 -5.07 -19.09 18.03
CA GLY A 200 -4.43 -18.66 19.28
C GLY A 200 -4.88 -17.24 19.67
N PRO A 201 -4.86 -16.87 20.96
CA PRO A 201 -5.04 -15.46 21.35
C PRO A 201 -3.96 -14.58 20.70
N CYS A 202 -4.32 -13.37 20.19
CA CYS A 202 -3.38 -12.43 19.53
C CYS A 202 -2.17 -12.18 20.46
N THR A 203 -1.12 -12.97 20.30
CA THR A 203 0.16 -12.83 21.00
C THR A 203 1.20 -12.82 19.88
N LEU A 204 1.75 -11.64 19.60
CA LEU A 204 2.86 -11.48 18.66
C LEU A 204 4.16 -11.63 19.46
N LEU A 205 5.10 -12.40 18.92
CA LEU A 205 6.49 -12.47 19.36
C LEU A 205 7.19 -11.13 19.20
#